data_AF-A0A2T0R2D9-F1
#
_entry.id   AF-A0A2T0R2D9-F1
#
_cell.length_a   1.000
_cell.length_b   1.000
_cell.length_c   1.000
_cell.angle_alpha   90.00
_cell.angle_beta   90.00
_cell.angle_gamma   90.00
#
_symmetry.space_group_name_H-M   'P 1'
#
loop_
_entity.id
_entity.type
_entity.pdbx_description
1 polymer ?
#
loop_
_entity_poly.entity_id
_entity_poly.type
_entity_poly.pdbx_seq_one_letter_code
_entity_poly.pdbx_strand_id
1 'polypeptide(L)'
;MATTAAAPEQVAPVVGFRACEDTPAAVGSTHLRPPAAIELPPAGPDAPGLSGPVRLQHVLSLQLPTGSVRAGSGADAVWALGGNAFALADGAVDAEVTAAVWAPGDVRQVAWLELSLGPTDPVRWETAADLTIVTDGGDGGFWSPDAPDASSQLPEDPESGDLGPAFAAYLATAVPDGGPYPTCVVRDSDGVDDGLVFPTGTGDGWYPTYAGYDAQGHVVSLLSDGGMDWDTAGVTGTPPPDYLPPEP
;
A
#
# COMPACT_ATOMS: atom_id res chain seq x y z
N MET A 1 25.99 31.36 -36.73
CA MET A 1 26.06 30.50 -35.54
C MET A 1 24.72 30.60 -34.85
N ALA A 2 23.92 29.54 -34.89
CA ALA A 2 22.65 29.50 -34.18
C ALA A 2 22.93 29.08 -32.74
N THR A 3 22.63 29.94 -31.78
CA THR A 3 22.61 29.62 -30.36
C THR A 3 21.41 28.72 -30.10
N THR A 4 21.67 27.43 -29.88
CA THR A 4 20.67 26.50 -29.34
C THR A 4 20.32 27.02 -27.95
N ALA A 5 19.08 27.45 -27.73
CA ALA A 5 18.59 27.74 -26.39
C ALA A 5 18.74 26.45 -25.56
N ALA A 6 19.36 26.56 -24.39
CA ALA A 6 19.35 25.47 -23.43
C ALA A 6 17.89 25.12 -23.12
N ALA A 7 17.56 23.83 -23.14
CA ALA A 7 16.27 23.37 -22.68
C ALA A 7 16.04 23.89 -21.25
N PRO A 8 14.81 24.32 -20.90
CA PRO A 8 14.54 24.74 -19.53
C PRO A 8 14.94 23.61 -18.59
N GLU A 9 15.70 23.96 -17.56
CA GLU A 9 16.09 23.06 -16.48
C GLU A 9 14.81 22.45 -15.90
N GLN A 10 14.62 21.14 -16.10
CA GLN A 10 13.49 20.42 -15.53
C GLN A 10 13.71 20.40 -14.02
N VAL A 11 12.98 21.26 -13.31
CA VAL A 11 12.94 21.22 -11.85
C VAL A 11 12.31 19.89 -11.47
N ALA A 12 13.05 19.07 -10.73
CA ALA A 12 12.53 17.81 -10.22
C ALA A 12 11.24 18.08 -9.41
N PRO A 13 10.21 17.22 -9.53
CA PRO A 13 8.99 17.37 -8.76
C PRO A 13 9.33 17.36 -7.26
N VAL A 14 8.72 18.26 -6.48
CA VAL A 14 8.86 18.22 -5.02
C VAL A 14 7.83 17.22 -4.51
N VAL A 15 8.32 16.12 -3.94
CA VAL A 15 7.47 15.08 -3.34
C VAL A 15 7.48 15.27 -1.83
N GLY A 16 6.29 15.34 -1.25
CA GLY A 16 6.04 15.42 0.18
C GLY A 16 5.51 14.11 0.75
N PHE A 17 5.64 13.98 2.07
CA PHE A 17 5.16 12.83 2.82
C PHE A 17 4.44 13.28 4.07
N ARG A 18 3.33 12.63 4.38
CA ARG A 18 2.56 12.87 5.61
C ARG A 18 2.07 11.55 6.18
N ALA A 19 2.01 11.46 7.50
CA ALA A 19 1.40 10.30 8.15
C ALA A 19 -0.08 10.20 7.73
N CYS A 20 -0.53 8.97 7.51
CA CYS A 20 -1.96 8.69 7.35
C CYS A 20 -2.74 9.04 8.61
N GLU A 21 -4.04 9.31 8.45
CA GLU A 21 -4.92 9.50 9.58
C GLU A 21 -5.12 8.19 10.36
N ASP A 22 -5.36 8.30 11.67
CA ASP A 22 -5.72 7.17 12.54
C ASP A 22 -7.20 7.29 12.92
N THR A 23 -8.05 7.28 11.89
CA THR A 23 -9.51 7.38 12.05
C THR A 23 -10.14 5.99 11.87
N PRO A 24 -11.12 5.60 12.70
CA PRO A 24 -11.86 4.36 12.47
C PRO A 24 -12.53 4.35 11.10
N ALA A 25 -12.41 3.24 10.37
CA ALA A 25 -13.08 3.07 9.08
C ALA A 25 -14.61 3.15 9.22
N ALA A 26 -15.27 3.83 8.27
CA ALA A 26 -16.72 3.91 8.24
C ALA A 26 -17.34 2.57 7.84
N VAL A 27 -18.52 2.26 8.40
CA VAL A 27 -19.28 1.07 7.97
C VAL A 27 -19.68 1.25 6.51
N GLY A 28 -19.17 0.37 5.64
CA GLY A 28 -19.45 0.39 4.20
C GLY A 28 -18.38 1.03 3.32
N SER A 29 -17.28 1.56 3.89
CA SER A 29 -16.11 2.01 3.10
C SER A 29 -15.10 0.89 2.81
N THR A 30 -15.42 -0.35 3.22
CA THR A 30 -14.52 -1.50 3.21
C THR A 30 -15.32 -2.80 3.19
N HIS A 31 -14.78 -3.85 2.57
CA HIS A 31 -15.30 -5.21 2.58
C HIS A 31 -14.62 -6.10 3.65
N LEU A 32 -13.60 -5.60 4.34
CA LEU A 32 -12.91 -6.32 5.43
C LEU A 32 -13.78 -6.44 6.68
N ARG A 33 -13.84 -7.63 7.29
CA ARG A 33 -14.59 -7.89 8.53
C ARG A 33 -13.78 -8.75 9.52
N PRO A 34 -12.56 -8.33 9.90
CA PRO A 34 -11.74 -9.11 10.82
C PRO A 34 -12.45 -9.24 12.18
N PRO A 35 -12.17 -10.32 12.94
CA PRO A 35 -12.65 -10.44 14.30
C PRO A 35 -12.06 -9.31 15.16
N ALA A 36 -12.72 -9.03 16.28
CA ALA A 36 -12.26 -7.97 17.18
C ALA A 36 -10.85 -8.23 17.75
N ALA A 37 -10.41 -9.50 17.77
CA ALA A 37 -9.07 -9.91 18.14
C ALA A 37 -8.68 -11.18 17.40
N ILE A 38 -7.37 -11.34 17.17
CA ILE A 38 -6.77 -12.53 16.57
C ILE A 38 -5.85 -13.23 17.57
N GLU A 39 -5.70 -14.53 17.38
CA GLU A 39 -4.67 -15.37 17.99
C GLU A 39 -4.08 -16.26 16.88
N LEU A 40 -2.92 -15.86 16.37
CA LEU A 40 -2.15 -16.59 15.37
C LEU A 40 -0.90 -17.17 16.04
N PRO A 41 -0.61 -18.47 15.84
CA PRO A 41 0.61 -19.06 16.35
C PRO A 41 1.85 -18.46 15.65
N PRO A 42 3.05 -18.61 16.26
CA PRO A 42 4.33 -18.31 15.62
C PRO A 42 4.47 -19.03 14.27
N ALA A 43 4.71 -18.29 13.17
CA ALA A 43 4.96 -18.84 11.83
C ALA A 43 6.29 -19.63 11.70
N GLY A 44 6.94 -19.93 12.83
CA GLY A 44 8.27 -20.53 12.90
C GLY A 44 8.96 -20.28 14.24
N PRO A 45 10.15 -20.87 14.46
CA PRO A 45 10.88 -20.74 15.72
C PRO A 45 11.35 -19.32 16.02
N ASP A 46 11.52 -18.48 14.98
CA ASP A 46 12.03 -17.11 15.08
C ASP A 46 10.97 -16.03 14.81
N ALA A 47 9.76 -16.42 14.38
CA ALA A 47 8.65 -15.49 14.15
C ALA A 47 7.79 -15.38 15.41
N PRO A 48 7.46 -14.19 15.92
CA PRO A 48 6.54 -14.07 17.04
C PRO A 48 5.13 -14.52 16.63
N GLY A 49 4.41 -15.19 17.54
CA GLY A 49 2.97 -15.40 17.38
C GLY A 49 2.22 -14.08 17.48
N LEU A 50 1.17 -13.90 16.68
CA LEU A 50 0.43 -12.64 16.61
C LEU A 50 -0.82 -12.75 17.48
N SER A 51 -0.94 -11.91 18.51
CA SER A 51 -2.17 -11.85 19.30
C SER A 51 -2.56 -10.41 19.59
N GLY A 52 -3.85 -10.13 19.66
CA GLY A 52 -4.35 -8.81 20.04
C GLY A 52 -5.48 -8.28 19.18
N PRO A 53 -5.91 -7.03 19.42
CA PRO A 53 -7.01 -6.43 18.69
C PRO A 53 -6.63 -6.14 17.24
N VAL A 54 -7.57 -6.34 16.33
CA VAL A 54 -7.48 -5.85 14.94
C VAL A 54 -8.40 -4.65 14.80
N ARG A 55 -7.91 -3.58 14.19
CA ARG A 55 -8.65 -2.34 13.97
C ARG A 55 -8.70 -2.02 12.50
N LEU A 56 -9.89 -1.69 12.00
CA LEU A 56 -10.04 -1.11 10.68
C LEU A 56 -9.83 0.40 10.77
N GLN A 57 -8.82 0.90 10.08
CA GLN A 57 -8.49 2.32 10.00
C GLN A 57 -8.74 2.80 8.57
N HIS A 58 -9.48 3.91 8.45
CA HIS A 58 -9.50 4.64 7.19
C HIS A 58 -8.17 5.36 7.04
N VAL A 59 -7.62 5.31 5.83
CA VAL A 59 -6.29 5.82 5.52
C VAL A 59 -6.38 7.12 4.72
N LEU A 60 -6.94 7.04 3.51
CA LEU A 60 -7.22 8.15 2.62
C LEU A 60 -8.24 7.73 1.56
N SER A 61 -8.74 8.70 0.79
CA SER A 61 -9.33 8.46 -0.54
C SER A 61 -8.25 8.72 -1.59
N LEU A 62 -7.70 7.65 -2.19
CA LEU A 62 -6.64 7.74 -3.20
C LEU A 62 -7.25 8.10 -4.55
N GLN A 63 -6.83 9.21 -5.12
CA GLN A 63 -7.28 9.65 -6.44
C GLN A 63 -6.52 8.93 -7.54
N LEU A 64 -7.24 8.28 -8.45
CA LEU A 64 -6.68 7.54 -9.58
C LEU A 64 -7.25 8.10 -10.89
N PRO A 65 -6.66 9.18 -11.45
CA PRO A 65 -7.23 9.94 -12.57
C PRO A 65 -7.45 9.14 -13.85
N THR A 66 -6.65 8.09 -14.04
CA THR A 66 -6.72 7.18 -15.19
C THR A 66 -7.46 5.88 -14.89
N GLY A 67 -7.99 5.71 -13.67
CA GLY A 67 -8.66 4.48 -13.27
C GLY A 67 -7.71 3.30 -13.18
N SER A 68 -6.43 3.54 -12.88
CA SER A 68 -5.40 2.51 -12.80
C SER A 68 -4.51 2.75 -11.59
N VAL A 69 -3.89 1.68 -11.08
CA VAL A 69 -3.00 1.74 -9.91
C VAL A 69 -1.74 0.91 -10.18
N ARG A 70 -0.64 1.24 -9.50
CA ARG A 70 0.58 0.42 -9.42
C ARG A 70 0.83 0.00 -7.99
N ALA A 71 1.55 -1.10 -7.83
CA ALA A 71 2.04 -1.56 -6.55
C ALA A 71 3.50 -2.03 -6.65
N GLY A 72 4.19 -2.07 -5.51
CA GLY A 72 5.58 -2.46 -5.42
C GLY A 72 6.14 -2.26 -4.02
N SER A 73 7.47 -2.30 -3.92
CA SER A 73 8.16 -2.03 -2.66
C SER A 73 7.91 -0.59 -2.18
N GLY A 74 8.13 -0.32 -0.91
CA GLY A 74 7.98 1.02 -0.34
C GLY A 74 8.90 2.03 -1.01
N ALA A 75 10.11 1.62 -1.39
CA ALA A 75 11.02 2.40 -2.22
C ALA A 75 10.41 2.76 -3.58
N ASP A 76 9.84 1.77 -4.29
CA ASP A 76 9.17 2.00 -5.58
C ASP A 76 8.01 2.98 -5.42
N ALA A 77 7.21 2.86 -4.36
CA ALA A 77 6.12 3.78 -4.08
C ALA A 77 6.59 5.19 -3.71
N VAL A 78 7.64 5.33 -2.89
CA VAL A 78 8.26 6.62 -2.53
C VAL A 78 8.70 7.37 -3.77
N TRP A 79 9.38 6.69 -4.70
CA TRP A 79 9.92 7.31 -5.91
C TRP A 79 8.99 7.24 -7.13
N ALA A 80 7.83 6.59 -7.00
CA ALA A 80 6.91 6.26 -8.10
C ALA A 80 7.58 5.48 -9.25
N LEU A 81 8.45 4.53 -8.94
CA LEU A 81 9.23 3.75 -9.90
C LEU A 81 8.61 2.39 -10.21
N GLY A 82 8.84 1.90 -11.43
CA GLY A 82 8.46 0.53 -11.79
C GLY A 82 6.96 0.27 -11.69
N GLY A 83 6.61 -0.98 -11.39
CA GLY A 83 5.24 -1.47 -11.25
C GLY A 83 4.48 -1.59 -12.57
N ASN A 84 3.73 -2.69 -12.75
CA ASN A 84 2.76 -2.78 -13.84
C ASN A 84 1.50 -2.01 -13.45
N ALA A 85 0.98 -1.21 -14.38
CA ALA A 85 -0.30 -0.54 -14.17
C ALA A 85 -1.43 -1.57 -14.29
N PHE A 86 -2.27 -1.64 -13.26
CA PHE A 86 -3.46 -2.47 -13.23
C PHE A 86 -4.70 -1.59 -13.39
N ALA A 87 -5.57 -1.93 -14.35
CA ALA A 87 -6.78 -1.17 -14.63
C ALA A 87 -7.90 -1.54 -13.65
N LEU A 88 -8.47 -0.52 -13.01
CA LEU A 88 -9.57 -0.60 -12.05
C LEU A 88 -10.90 -0.20 -12.68
N ALA A 89 -10.89 0.85 -13.50
CA ALA A 89 -12.08 1.41 -14.12
C ALA A 89 -11.74 2.09 -15.47
N ASP A 90 -12.77 2.30 -16.29
CA ASP A 90 -12.67 3.08 -17.52
C ASP A 90 -12.68 4.60 -17.21
N GLY A 91 -11.62 5.08 -16.57
CA GLY A 91 -11.43 6.50 -16.23
C GLY A 91 -11.30 6.78 -14.73
N ALA A 92 -11.30 8.07 -14.38
CA ALA A 92 -11.00 8.53 -13.03
C ALA A 92 -11.89 7.88 -11.95
N VAL A 93 -11.26 7.42 -10.87
CA VAL A 93 -11.92 6.86 -9.70
C VAL A 93 -11.23 7.32 -8.42
N ASP A 94 -11.99 7.46 -7.35
CA ASP A 94 -11.47 7.62 -5.99
C ASP A 94 -11.58 6.26 -5.29
N ALA A 95 -10.46 5.75 -4.80
CA ALA A 95 -10.41 4.50 -4.06
C ALA A 95 -10.32 4.77 -2.55
N GLU A 96 -11.30 4.31 -1.80
CA GLU A 96 -11.28 4.37 -0.34
C GLU A 96 -10.27 3.36 0.20
N VAL A 97 -9.24 3.86 0.88
CA VAL A 97 -8.19 3.01 1.44
C VAL A 97 -8.49 2.69 2.89
N THR A 98 -8.56 1.40 3.21
CA THR A 98 -8.75 0.90 4.58
C THR A 98 -7.64 -0.09 4.94
N ALA A 99 -7.03 0.09 6.11
CA ALA A 99 -6.05 -0.85 6.65
C ALA A 99 -6.67 -1.66 7.80
N ALA A 100 -6.54 -2.98 7.75
CA ALA A 100 -6.69 -3.85 8.92
C ALA A 100 -5.36 -3.89 9.67
N VAL A 101 -5.30 -3.13 10.75
CA VAL A 101 -4.09 -2.95 11.54
C VAL A 101 -4.10 -3.86 12.74
N TRP A 102 -3.01 -4.58 12.90
CA TRP A 102 -2.69 -5.29 14.13
C TRP A 102 -1.64 -4.49 14.92
N ALA A 103 -1.89 -4.31 16.22
CA ALA A 103 -1.04 -3.46 17.07
C ALA A 103 -0.67 -4.17 18.39
N PRO A 104 0.39 -4.99 18.43
CA PRO A 104 1.05 -5.37 19.66
C PRO A 104 2.05 -4.28 20.10
N GLY A 105 1.57 -3.22 20.77
CA GLY A 105 2.46 -2.20 21.35
C GLY A 105 3.00 -1.17 20.34
N ASP A 106 4.33 -1.04 20.25
CA ASP A 106 5.01 0.01 19.46
C ASP A 106 5.26 -0.38 17.99
N VAL A 107 4.87 -1.58 17.55
CA VAL A 107 5.04 -2.04 16.16
C VAL A 107 3.67 -2.05 15.48
N ARG A 108 3.55 -1.36 14.34
CA ARG A 108 2.35 -1.43 13.49
C ARG A 108 2.59 -2.43 12.37
N GLN A 109 1.62 -3.29 12.15
CA GLN A 109 1.58 -4.18 11.00
C GLN A 109 0.24 -4.05 10.31
N VAL A 110 0.27 -3.82 9.00
CA VAL A 110 -0.94 -3.87 8.17
C VAL A 110 -1.09 -5.30 7.72
N ALA A 111 -2.09 -5.97 8.29
CA ALA A 111 -2.39 -7.36 7.97
C ALA A 111 -3.13 -7.50 6.65
N TRP A 112 -3.97 -6.51 6.33
CA TRP A 112 -4.62 -6.34 5.04
C TRP A 112 -4.75 -4.86 4.72
N LEU A 113 -4.52 -4.49 3.47
CA LEU A 113 -4.87 -3.18 2.96
C LEU A 113 -5.86 -3.31 1.82
N GLU A 114 -6.95 -2.57 1.91
CA GLU A 114 -8.00 -2.54 0.89
C GLU A 114 -8.02 -1.21 0.16
N LEU A 115 -8.11 -1.25 -1.17
CA LEU A 115 -8.59 -0.14 -2.01
C LEU A 115 -10.01 -0.49 -2.47
N SER A 116 -11.03 0.10 -1.84
CA SER A 116 -12.43 -0.09 -2.21
C SER A 116 -12.88 0.96 -3.22
N LEU A 117 -13.51 0.51 -4.32
CA LEU A 117 -14.02 1.40 -5.38
C LEU A 117 -15.52 1.71 -5.20
N GLY A 118 -16.11 1.25 -4.10
CA GLY A 118 -17.52 1.47 -3.77
C GLY A 118 -18.12 0.38 -2.89
N PRO A 119 -19.43 0.47 -2.59
CA PRO A 119 -20.10 -0.42 -1.64
C PRO A 119 -20.49 -1.78 -2.24
N THR A 120 -20.24 -2.03 -3.53
CA THR A 120 -20.64 -3.26 -4.20
C THR A 120 -19.76 -4.41 -3.75
N ASP A 121 -20.34 -5.42 -3.10
CA ASP A 121 -19.58 -6.57 -2.65
C ASP A 121 -19.00 -7.37 -3.84
N PRO A 122 -17.71 -7.75 -3.77
CA PRO A 122 -17.13 -8.64 -4.76
C PRO A 122 -17.77 -10.03 -4.67
N VAL A 123 -18.11 -10.60 -5.83
CA VAL A 123 -18.68 -11.95 -5.94
C VAL A 123 -17.64 -12.99 -6.36
N ARG A 124 -16.45 -12.52 -6.75
CA ARG A 124 -15.36 -13.34 -7.28
C ARG A 124 -14.03 -12.64 -7.05
N TRP A 125 -12.99 -13.41 -6.71
CA TRP A 125 -11.64 -12.91 -6.52
C TRP A 125 -10.66 -13.56 -7.48
N GLU A 126 -9.65 -12.81 -7.91
CA GLU A 126 -8.51 -13.28 -8.68
C GLU A 126 -7.21 -12.68 -8.15
N THR A 127 -6.11 -13.41 -8.27
CA THR A 127 -4.77 -12.85 -8.01
C THR A 127 -4.42 -11.80 -9.05
N ALA A 128 -4.12 -10.59 -8.58
CA ALA A 128 -3.61 -9.50 -9.41
C ALA A 128 -2.07 -9.56 -9.41
N ALA A 129 -1.51 -10.48 -10.19
CA ALA A 129 -0.06 -10.73 -10.21
C ALA A 129 0.78 -9.46 -10.53
N ASP A 130 0.23 -8.55 -11.33
CA ASP A 130 0.83 -7.25 -11.66
C ASP A 130 0.96 -6.29 -10.47
N LEU A 131 0.24 -6.55 -9.38
CA LEU A 131 0.22 -5.77 -8.15
C LEU A 131 0.89 -6.49 -6.97
N THR A 132 1.70 -7.51 -7.26
CA THR A 132 2.49 -8.22 -6.26
C THR A 132 3.50 -7.26 -5.62
N ILE A 133 3.58 -7.29 -4.30
CA ILE A 133 4.59 -6.54 -3.54
C ILE A 133 5.69 -7.50 -3.11
N VAL A 134 6.94 -7.13 -3.39
CA VAL A 134 8.13 -7.85 -2.91
C VAL A 134 8.96 -6.88 -2.10
N THR A 135 9.28 -7.25 -0.86
CA THR A 135 10.06 -6.40 0.04
C THR A 135 11.23 -7.16 0.64
N ASP A 136 12.30 -6.43 0.94
CA ASP A 136 13.48 -6.88 1.68
C ASP A 136 13.56 -5.98 2.94
N GLY A 137 12.80 -6.35 3.96
CA GLY A 137 12.79 -5.72 5.27
C GLY A 137 11.92 -4.48 5.41
N GLY A 138 11.03 -4.22 4.45
CA GLY A 138 10.41 -2.91 4.32
C GLY A 138 8.93 -2.90 3.96
N ASP A 139 8.48 -1.68 3.74
CA ASP A 139 7.11 -1.33 3.40
C ASP A 139 6.75 -1.77 1.97
N GLY A 140 5.46 -1.87 1.70
CA GLY A 140 4.89 -1.90 0.36
C GLY A 140 4.22 -0.57 0.04
N GLY A 141 3.71 -0.41 -1.17
CA GLY A 141 2.90 0.76 -1.48
C GLY A 141 2.07 0.65 -2.74
N PHE A 142 1.09 1.55 -2.82
CA PHE A 142 0.26 1.77 -4.00
C PHE A 142 0.45 3.20 -4.48
N TRP A 143 0.49 3.43 -5.80
CA TRP A 143 0.55 4.76 -6.36
C TRP A 143 -0.15 4.86 -7.72
N SER A 144 -0.55 6.07 -8.07
CA SER A 144 -1.08 6.41 -9.38
C SER A 144 0.00 6.23 -10.46
N PRO A 145 -0.31 5.63 -11.62
CA PRO A 145 0.61 5.60 -12.76
C PRO A 145 1.02 6.99 -13.26
N ASP A 146 0.24 8.03 -12.94
CA ASP A 146 0.48 9.42 -13.31
C ASP A 146 1.32 10.18 -12.26
N ALA A 147 1.63 9.53 -11.13
CA ALA A 147 2.51 10.07 -10.11
C ALA A 147 3.87 10.45 -10.72
N PRO A 148 4.41 11.65 -10.43
CA PRO A 148 5.62 12.11 -11.06
C PRO A 148 6.82 11.29 -10.59
N ASP A 149 7.61 10.81 -11.55
CA ASP A 149 8.82 10.04 -11.30
C ASP A 149 9.84 10.88 -10.51
N ALA A 150 10.27 10.35 -9.35
CA ALA A 150 11.25 11.00 -8.48
C ALA A 150 12.62 10.30 -8.48
N SER A 151 12.97 9.55 -9.54
CA SER A 151 14.27 8.90 -9.71
C SER A 151 15.45 9.88 -9.68
N SER A 152 15.23 11.14 -10.06
CA SER A 152 16.24 12.20 -9.93
C SER A 152 16.62 12.52 -8.47
N GLN A 153 15.85 12.01 -7.50
CA GLN A 153 16.11 12.13 -6.06
C GLN A 153 16.71 10.85 -5.46
N LEU A 154 17.08 9.87 -6.29
CA LEU A 154 17.86 8.72 -5.84
C LEU A 154 19.25 9.19 -5.40
N PRO A 155 19.85 8.52 -4.40
CA PRO A 155 21.23 8.78 -4.04
C PRO A 155 22.17 8.49 -5.23
N GLU A 156 23.18 9.33 -5.43
CA GLU A 156 24.16 9.14 -6.51
C GLU A 156 24.99 7.85 -6.32
N ASP A 157 25.22 7.48 -5.06
CA ASP A 157 25.92 6.27 -4.64
C ASP A 157 25.07 5.49 -3.63
N PRO A 158 24.45 4.35 -4.02
CA PRO A 158 23.60 3.56 -3.14
C PRO A 158 24.38 2.86 -2.00
N GLU A 159 25.71 2.76 -2.07
CA GLU A 159 26.54 2.18 -1.00
C GLU A 159 26.96 3.23 0.05
N SER A 160 26.72 4.52 -0.21
CA SER A 160 27.15 5.61 0.67
C SER A 160 26.36 5.72 1.97
N GLY A 161 25.21 5.04 2.06
CA GLY A 161 24.24 5.23 3.14
C GLY A 161 23.42 6.52 3.04
N ASP A 162 23.63 7.32 1.99
CA ASP A 162 22.69 8.37 1.60
C ASP A 162 21.42 7.72 1.03
N LEU A 163 20.27 8.16 1.52
CA LEU A 163 18.97 7.64 1.13
C LEU A 163 18.34 8.52 0.03
N GLY A 164 18.93 9.67 -0.26
CA GLY A 164 18.34 10.70 -1.11
C GLY A 164 17.23 11.47 -0.39
N PRO A 165 16.88 12.67 -0.87
CA PRO A 165 15.97 13.56 -0.15
C PRO A 165 14.54 13.01 -0.02
N ALA A 166 14.01 12.34 -1.05
CA ALA A 166 12.67 11.73 -0.98
C ALA A 166 12.57 10.64 0.10
N PHE A 167 13.49 9.68 0.10
CA PHE A 167 13.43 8.56 1.03
C PHE A 167 13.77 8.98 2.46
N ALA A 168 14.68 9.96 2.62
CA ALA A 168 14.93 10.57 3.93
C ALA A 168 13.68 11.27 4.49
N ALA A 169 12.93 12.01 3.66
CA ALA A 169 11.68 12.64 4.07
C ALA A 169 10.57 11.63 4.40
N TYR A 170 10.49 10.55 3.60
CA TYR A 170 9.64 9.41 3.88
C TYR A 170 9.96 8.81 5.26
N LEU A 171 11.21 8.44 5.52
CA LEU A 171 11.61 7.83 6.80
C LEU A 171 11.40 8.74 8.00
N ALA A 172 11.64 10.04 7.87
CA ALA A 172 11.34 11.00 8.94
C ALA A 172 9.85 11.01 9.33
N THR A 173 8.98 10.60 8.41
CA THR A 173 7.52 10.50 8.62
C THR A 173 7.10 9.10 9.08
N ALA A 174 7.65 8.05 8.46
CA ALA A 174 7.35 6.65 8.77
C ALA A 174 7.96 6.18 10.10
N VAL A 175 9.12 6.74 10.47
CA VAL A 175 9.89 6.38 11.65
C VAL A 175 10.23 7.64 12.46
N PRO A 176 9.22 8.36 13.00
CA PRO A 176 9.47 9.62 13.68
C PRO A 176 10.20 9.40 15.02
N ASP A 177 11.13 10.29 15.34
CA ASP A 177 11.82 10.28 16.63
C ASP A 177 10.84 10.51 17.79
N GLY A 178 10.66 9.50 18.64
CA GLY A 178 9.93 9.64 19.92
C GLY A 178 8.41 9.72 19.82
N GLY A 179 7.81 9.17 18.77
CA GLY A 179 6.35 9.03 18.62
C GLY A 179 5.93 7.63 18.16
N PRO A 180 4.62 7.32 18.16
CA PRO A 180 4.15 6.08 17.55
C PRO A 180 4.41 6.12 16.04
N TYR A 181 4.90 5.03 15.46
CA TYR A 181 4.96 4.87 13.99
C TYR A 181 3.56 5.06 13.41
N PRO A 182 3.36 5.70 12.25
CA PRO A 182 2.05 5.74 11.59
C PRO A 182 1.74 4.40 10.92
N THR A 183 0.46 4.13 10.65
CA THR A 183 0.02 2.91 9.92
C THR A 183 0.46 2.94 8.47
N CYS A 184 0.65 4.13 7.91
CA CYS A 184 1.18 4.35 6.58
C CYS A 184 1.59 5.81 6.42
N VAL A 185 2.19 6.09 5.28
CA VAL A 185 2.59 7.43 4.85
C VAL A 185 1.95 7.69 3.49
N VAL A 186 1.29 8.83 3.35
CA VAL A 186 0.75 9.31 2.07
C VAL A 186 1.84 10.08 1.35
N ARG A 187 2.00 9.78 0.06
CA ARG A 187 2.84 10.52 -0.88
C ARG A 187 2.00 11.62 -1.52
N ASP A 188 2.52 12.83 -1.46
CA ASP A 188 1.92 14.02 -2.05
C ASP A 188 2.88 14.60 -3.09
N SER A 189 2.40 14.88 -4.29
CA SER A 189 3.14 15.63 -5.30
C SER A 189 2.35 16.86 -5.71
N ASP A 190 2.92 18.04 -5.45
CA ASP A 190 2.30 19.32 -5.77
C ASP A 190 0.85 19.48 -5.24
N GLY A 191 0.55 18.92 -4.06
CA GLY A 191 -0.77 18.99 -3.43
C GLY A 191 -1.77 17.93 -3.90
N VAL A 192 -1.30 16.90 -4.62
CA VAL A 192 -2.08 15.73 -5.03
C VAL A 192 -1.56 14.50 -4.27
N ASP A 193 -2.42 13.90 -3.45
CA ASP A 193 -2.17 12.58 -2.86
C ASP A 193 -2.18 11.53 -3.98
N ASP A 194 -1.01 11.04 -4.37
CA ASP A 194 -0.82 10.18 -5.54
C ASP A 194 -0.25 8.80 -5.21
N GLY A 195 -0.02 8.53 -3.92
CA GLY A 195 0.38 7.22 -3.46
C GLY A 195 0.37 7.09 -1.95
N LEU A 196 0.58 5.87 -1.49
CA LEU A 196 0.70 5.53 -0.08
C LEU A 196 1.72 4.41 0.11
N VAL A 197 2.39 4.44 1.26
CA VAL A 197 3.43 3.50 1.66
C VAL A 197 3.06 2.94 3.03
N PHE A 198 3.11 1.62 3.22
CA PHE A 198 2.61 0.96 4.43
C PHE A 198 3.46 -0.25 4.82
N PRO A 199 3.59 -0.57 6.12
CA PRO A 199 4.30 -1.75 6.58
C PRO A 199 3.49 -2.99 6.22
N THR A 200 3.90 -3.64 5.13
CA THR A 200 3.26 -4.85 4.63
C THR A 200 3.82 -6.06 5.38
N GLY A 201 2.94 -6.74 6.11
CA GLY A 201 3.26 -7.93 6.89
C GLY A 201 4.42 -7.81 7.88
N THR A 202 5.24 -8.86 7.95
CA THR A 202 6.20 -9.07 9.05
C THR A 202 7.66 -8.86 8.67
N GLY A 203 7.95 -8.37 7.46
CA GLY A 203 9.32 -8.13 6.97
C GLY A 203 9.50 -8.56 5.51
N ASP A 204 10.65 -9.16 5.20
CA ASP A 204 10.98 -9.64 3.85
C ASP A 204 9.94 -10.64 3.38
N GLY A 205 9.50 -10.49 2.14
CA GLY A 205 8.50 -11.42 1.65
C GLY A 205 7.92 -11.08 0.30
N TRP A 206 7.06 -12.00 -0.12
CA TRP A 206 6.23 -11.90 -1.29
C TRP A 206 4.79 -11.76 -0.82
N TYR A 207 4.19 -10.61 -1.09
CA TYR A 207 2.88 -10.20 -0.59
C TYR A 207 1.92 -10.07 -1.78
N PRO A 208 0.97 -11.02 -1.94
CA PRO A 208 0.02 -10.99 -3.03
C PRO A 208 -1.00 -9.86 -2.89
N THR A 209 -1.49 -9.39 -4.03
CA THR A 209 -2.67 -8.54 -4.12
C THR A 209 -3.76 -9.28 -4.89
N TYR A 210 -5.00 -9.18 -4.44
CA TYR A 210 -6.17 -9.81 -5.02
C TYR A 210 -7.16 -8.77 -5.52
N ALA A 211 -7.72 -8.98 -6.70
CA ALA A 211 -8.77 -8.15 -7.27
C ALA A 211 -10.15 -8.81 -7.09
N GLY A 212 -11.07 -8.06 -6.50
CA GLY A 212 -12.45 -8.43 -6.30
C GLY A 212 -13.33 -7.87 -7.42
N TYR A 213 -14.16 -8.72 -8.00
CA TYR A 213 -15.01 -8.39 -9.14
C TYR A 213 -16.49 -8.46 -8.79
N ASP A 214 -17.28 -7.53 -9.34
CA ASP A 214 -18.74 -7.60 -9.31
C ASP A 214 -19.30 -8.66 -10.28
N ALA A 215 -20.62 -8.79 -10.31
CA ALA A 215 -21.32 -9.74 -11.19
C ALA A 215 -21.24 -9.37 -12.69
N GLN A 216 -20.85 -8.14 -13.01
CA GLN A 216 -20.66 -7.63 -14.37
C GLN A 216 -19.21 -7.80 -14.84
N GLY A 217 -18.29 -8.15 -13.94
CA GLY A 217 -16.87 -8.32 -14.21
C GLY A 217 -16.05 -7.05 -14.04
N HIS A 218 -16.58 -6.01 -13.40
CA HIS A 218 -15.79 -4.83 -13.04
C HIS A 218 -15.05 -5.06 -11.73
N VAL A 219 -13.86 -4.48 -11.60
CA VAL A 219 -13.14 -4.46 -10.32
C VAL A 219 -13.89 -3.54 -9.36
N VAL A 220 -14.08 -4.00 -8.12
CA VAL A 220 -14.73 -3.23 -7.05
C VAL A 220 -13.89 -3.12 -5.78
N SER A 221 -12.87 -3.97 -5.64
CA SER A 221 -11.93 -3.93 -4.52
C SER A 221 -10.58 -4.50 -4.93
N LEU A 222 -9.50 -3.97 -4.35
CA LEU A 222 -8.19 -4.62 -4.30
C LEU A 222 -7.82 -4.89 -2.85
N LEU A 223 -7.29 -6.06 -2.57
CA LEU A 223 -6.83 -6.47 -1.24
C LEU A 223 -5.37 -6.91 -1.29
N SER A 224 -4.49 -6.19 -0.59
CA SER A 224 -3.09 -6.56 -0.40
C SER A 224 -2.92 -7.31 0.91
N ASP A 225 -2.36 -8.51 0.83
CA ASP A 225 -2.17 -9.41 1.97
C ASP A 225 -0.86 -9.11 2.69
N GLY A 226 -0.96 -8.88 4.00
CA GLY A 226 0.15 -8.70 4.93
C GLY A 226 0.39 -9.91 5.85
N GLY A 227 -0.09 -11.11 5.51
CA GLY A 227 0.18 -12.33 6.26
C GLY A 227 -0.91 -12.74 7.25
N MET A 228 -2.14 -12.25 7.10
CA MET A 228 -3.31 -12.76 7.83
C MET A 228 -4.17 -13.59 6.89
N ASP A 229 -4.60 -14.77 7.33
CA ASP A 229 -5.39 -15.63 6.46
C ASP A 229 -6.74 -15.02 6.08
N TRP A 230 -7.26 -15.43 4.93
CA TRP A 230 -8.48 -14.89 4.31
C TRP A 230 -9.71 -14.93 5.23
N ASP A 231 -9.89 -16.04 5.94
CA ASP A 231 -11.04 -16.25 6.82
C ASP A 231 -10.92 -15.38 8.08
N THR A 232 -9.71 -15.28 8.65
CA THR A 232 -9.41 -14.39 9.77
C THR A 232 -9.58 -12.93 9.39
N ALA A 233 -9.26 -12.52 8.17
CA ALA A 233 -9.51 -11.16 7.70
C ALA A 233 -11.01 -10.84 7.48
N GLY A 234 -11.86 -11.88 7.48
CA GLY A 234 -13.28 -11.76 7.22
C GLY A 234 -13.58 -11.19 5.84
N VAL A 235 -12.73 -11.51 4.85
CA VAL A 235 -12.94 -11.09 3.47
C VAL A 235 -14.18 -11.78 2.92
N THR A 236 -15.05 -11.01 2.27
CA THR A 236 -16.29 -11.56 1.69
C THR A 236 -15.98 -12.45 0.49
N GLY A 237 -16.69 -13.58 0.37
CA GLY A 237 -16.54 -14.50 -0.75
C GLY A 237 -15.51 -15.61 -0.52
N THR A 238 -15.11 -16.27 -1.60
CA THR A 238 -14.12 -17.37 -1.58
C THR A 238 -12.79 -16.86 -2.12
N PRO A 239 -11.65 -17.20 -1.48
CA PRO A 239 -10.34 -16.84 -2.01
C PRO A 239 -10.11 -17.41 -3.42
N PRO A 240 -9.22 -16.81 -4.21
CA PRO A 240 -8.87 -17.35 -5.52
C PRO A 240 -8.21 -18.74 -5.40
N PRO A 241 -8.26 -19.60 -6.43
CA PRO A 241 -7.80 -20.99 -6.34
C PRO A 241 -6.30 -21.17 -6.06
N ASP A 242 -5.50 -20.15 -6.39
CA ASP A 242 -4.06 -20.06 -6.17
C ASP A 242 -3.71 -19.32 -4.86
N TYR A 243 -4.71 -18.96 -4.04
CA TYR A 243 -4.49 -18.47 -2.69
C TYR A 243 -3.72 -19.51 -1.86
N LEU A 244 -2.57 -19.09 -1.36
CA LEU A 244 -1.80 -19.84 -0.38
C LEU A 244 -1.98 -19.15 0.97
N PRO A 245 -2.61 -19.79 1.96
CA PRO A 245 -2.68 -19.22 3.29
C PRO A 245 -1.26 -19.02 3.84
N PRO A 246 -1.05 -18.02 4.71
CA PRO A 246 0.23 -17.85 5.39
C PRO A 246 0.65 -19.17 6.04
N GLU A 247 1.90 -19.59 5.84
CA GLU A 247 2.39 -20.81 6.50
C GLU A 247 2.41 -20.59 8.04
N PRO A 248 1.89 -21.55 8.82
CA PRO A 248 1.77 -21.44 10.27
C PRO A 248 3.06 -21.69 11.04
#